data_AF-A0AA39GTX8-F1
#
_entry.id   AF-A0AA39GTX8-F1
#
_cell.length_a   1.000
_cell.length_b   1.000
_cell.length_c   1.000
_cell.angle_alpha   90.00
_cell.angle_beta   90.00
_cell.angle_gamma   90.00
#
_symmetry.space_group_name_H-M   'P 1'
#
loop_
_entity.id
_entity.type
_entity.pdbx_description
1 polymer ?
#
loop_
_entity_poly.entity_id
_entity_poly.type
_entity_poly.pdbx_seq_one_letter_code
_entity_poly.pdbx_strand_id
1 'polypeptide(L)'
;MVDVPDYSEWRGNDSSIIHVPYEYKSQLWIEQKLWDPVLVHSLFNTYWFWSVYLAIGYVVAVFTLDRWMQSRKPYDLKGTLALWNGCLAFFSIVATWRFGEEFIHVVLNRPFRHSVCYSVDPTGPAAFWACCFALSKVAELGDTVFLVLRKRPLIFLHWYHHAVVLVYSWNSACELTAAGRWFIFMNYFVHSIMYSYYAITSLGYRFPKAASASVTTLQLTQMIVGVGISVFVLREKLVNAACQQSMDNLFLCFGIYASFALLFLKFFLDAYVFKKKKKVD
;
A
#
# COMPACT_ATOMS: atom_id res chain seq x y z
N MET A 1 -29.11 26.23 4.93
CA MET A 1 -27.88 25.45 4.69
C MET A 1 -28.34 24.19 3.99
N VAL A 2 -27.79 23.87 2.81
CA VAL A 2 -28.12 22.60 2.14
C VAL A 2 -27.48 21.50 2.99
N ASP A 3 -28.29 20.60 3.56
CA ASP A 3 -27.78 19.42 4.27
C ASP A 3 -27.00 18.57 3.28
N VAL A 4 -25.67 18.55 3.42
CA VAL A 4 -24.83 17.70 2.60
C VAL A 4 -25.01 16.27 3.11
N PRO A 5 -25.43 15.31 2.26
CA PRO A 5 -25.70 13.96 2.71
C PRO A 5 -24.45 13.32 3.34
N ASP A 6 -24.68 12.38 4.25
CA ASP A 6 -23.61 11.64 4.93
C ASP A 6 -22.74 10.85 3.95
N TYR A 7 -23.39 10.24 2.96
CA TYR A 7 -22.78 9.52 1.84
C TYR A 7 -23.62 9.65 0.57
N SER A 8 -23.03 9.34 -0.57
CA SER A 8 -23.69 9.17 -1.86
C SER A 8 -23.43 7.77 -2.39
N GLU A 9 -24.33 7.26 -3.23
CA GLU A 9 -24.20 5.93 -3.84
C GLU A 9 -23.87 6.08 -5.32
N TRP A 10 -22.71 5.58 -5.72
CA TRP A 10 -22.37 5.38 -7.12
C TRP A 10 -22.78 3.97 -7.54
N ARG A 11 -23.41 3.82 -8.70
CA ARG A 11 -23.84 2.53 -9.26
C ARG A 11 -23.09 2.25 -10.55
N GLY A 12 -22.28 1.20 -10.53
CA GLY A 12 -21.67 0.61 -11.73
C GLY A 12 -22.56 -0.50 -12.31
N ASN A 13 -22.00 -1.28 -13.24
CA ASN A 13 -22.73 -2.38 -13.88
C ASN A 13 -23.09 -3.50 -12.89
N ASP A 14 -22.15 -3.89 -12.02
CA ASP A 14 -22.28 -5.09 -11.17
C ASP A 14 -22.19 -4.80 -9.66
N SER A 15 -21.94 -3.54 -9.27
CA SER A 15 -21.69 -3.16 -7.88
C SER A 15 -22.09 -1.72 -7.60
N SER A 16 -22.51 -1.45 -6.35
CA SER A 16 -22.65 -0.09 -5.84
C SER A 16 -21.59 0.24 -4.78
N ILE A 17 -21.22 1.52 -4.73
CA ILE A 17 -20.19 2.03 -3.83
C ILE A 17 -20.78 3.21 -3.07
N ILE A 18 -20.82 3.09 -1.75
CA ILE A 18 -21.13 4.23 -0.87
C ILE A 18 -19.86 5.04 -0.65
N HIS A 19 -19.92 6.34 -0.92
CA HIS A 19 -18.77 7.24 -0.86
C HIS A 19 -19.10 8.57 -0.20
N VAL A 20 -18.06 9.26 0.28
CA VAL A 20 -18.21 10.65 0.75
C VAL A 20 -18.31 11.57 -0.47
N PRO A 21 -19.33 12.45 -0.54
CA PRO A 21 -19.39 13.44 -1.61
C PRO A 21 -18.31 14.49 -1.38
N TYR A 22 -17.43 14.65 -2.37
CA TYR A 22 -16.35 15.62 -2.38
C TYR A 22 -16.08 16.11 -3.80
N GLU A 23 -16.10 17.43 -4.00
CA GLU A 23 -15.85 18.05 -5.29
C GLU A 23 -14.45 18.66 -5.31
N TYR A 24 -13.61 18.17 -6.22
CA TYR A 24 -12.27 18.70 -6.43
C TYR A 24 -12.32 20.04 -7.15
N LYS A 25 -11.56 21.02 -6.65
CA LYS A 25 -11.48 22.36 -7.30
C LYS A 25 -10.83 22.31 -8.68
N SER A 26 -9.96 21.33 -8.89
CA SER A 26 -9.25 21.12 -10.16
C SER A 26 -8.95 19.64 -10.35
N GLN A 27 -8.93 19.23 -11.60
CA GLN A 27 -8.53 17.89 -12.02
C GLN A 27 -7.35 18.00 -12.99
N LEU A 28 -6.38 17.10 -12.85
CA LEU A 28 -5.28 17.01 -13.79
C LEU A 28 -5.76 16.38 -15.11
N TRP A 29 -5.11 16.75 -16.22
CA TRP A 29 -5.47 16.20 -17.53
C TRP A 29 -5.40 14.66 -17.58
N ILE A 30 -4.48 14.04 -16.83
CA ILE A 30 -4.36 12.58 -16.72
C ILE A 30 -5.55 11.97 -15.97
N GLU A 31 -6.03 12.65 -14.93
CA GLU A 31 -7.17 12.22 -14.12
C GLU A 31 -8.44 12.25 -14.95
N GLN A 32 -8.56 13.20 -15.89
CA GLN A 32 -9.71 13.31 -16.79
C GLN A 32 -9.65 12.34 -17.96
N LYS A 33 -8.47 12.16 -18.57
CA LYS A 33 -8.34 11.44 -19.84
C LYS A 33 -8.14 9.94 -19.68
N LEU A 34 -7.51 9.50 -18.59
CA LEU A 34 -7.15 8.10 -18.36
C LEU A 34 -8.09 7.40 -17.38
N TRP A 35 -9.00 8.12 -16.73
CA TRP A 35 -9.92 7.55 -15.75
C TRP A 35 -11.26 7.21 -16.37
N ASP A 36 -11.62 5.94 -16.31
CA ASP A 36 -12.97 5.45 -16.55
C ASP A 36 -13.37 4.59 -15.35
N PRO A 37 -14.26 5.09 -14.47
CA PRO A 37 -14.64 4.38 -13.27
C PRO A 37 -15.37 3.07 -13.57
N VAL A 38 -16.21 3.02 -14.61
CA VAL A 38 -16.97 1.80 -14.92
C VAL A 38 -16.03 0.71 -15.42
N LEU A 39 -15.15 1.07 -16.36
CA LEU A 39 -14.16 0.14 -16.92
C LEU A 39 -13.21 -0.36 -15.84
N VAL A 40 -12.62 0.53 -15.04
CA VAL A 40 -11.60 0.15 -14.05
C VAL A 40 -12.18 -0.75 -12.96
N HIS A 41 -13.37 -0.43 -12.43
CA HIS A 41 -14.02 -1.30 -11.43
C HIS A 41 -14.37 -2.66 -12.04
N SER A 42 -14.86 -2.70 -13.29
CA SER A 42 -15.12 -3.96 -14.00
C SER A 42 -13.85 -4.79 -14.19
N LEU A 43 -12.73 -4.16 -14.53
CA LEU A 43 -11.43 -4.82 -14.66
C LEU A 43 -10.95 -5.42 -13.35
N PHE A 44 -10.99 -4.66 -12.24
CA PHE A 44 -10.60 -5.21 -10.94
C PHE A 44 -11.55 -6.34 -10.52
N ASN A 45 -12.87 -6.18 -10.61
CA ASN A 45 -13.81 -7.24 -10.27
C ASN A 45 -13.59 -8.53 -11.07
N THR A 46 -13.30 -8.39 -12.36
CA THR A 46 -13.10 -9.55 -13.25
C THR A 46 -11.70 -10.16 -13.11
N TYR A 47 -10.67 -9.36 -12.85
CA TYR A 47 -9.27 -9.78 -13.01
C TYR A 47 -8.40 -9.60 -11.78
N TRP A 48 -8.95 -9.28 -10.60
CA TRP A 48 -8.13 -9.10 -9.39
C TRP A 48 -7.28 -10.33 -9.04
N PHE A 49 -7.77 -11.54 -9.33
CA PHE A 49 -7.05 -12.80 -9.06
C PHE A 49 -5.75 -12.93 -9.86
N TRP A 50 -5.56 -12.15 -10.93
CA TRP A 50 -4.28 -12.06 -11.63
C TRP A 50 -3.14 -11.59 -10.72
N SER A 51 -3.45 -10.82 -9.67
CA SER A 51 -2.48 -10.46 -8.64
C SER A 51 -1.86 -11.68 -7.94
N VAL A 52 -2.61 -12.78 -7.79
CA VAL A 52 -2.11 -14.03 -7.18
C VAL A 52 -1.10 -14.69 -8.12
N TYR A 53 -1.39 -14.77 -9.41
CA TYR A 53 -0.45 -15.30 -10.40
C TYR A 53 0.80 -14.43 -10.51
N LEU A 54 0.66 -13.10 -10.47
CA LEU A 54 1.78 -12.17 -10.43
C LEU A 54 2.64 -12.36 -9.18
N ALA A 55 2.03 -12.53 -8.00
CA ALA A 55 2.74 -12.77 -6.76
C ALA A 55 3.51 -14.11 -6.78
N ILE A 56 2.91 -15.18 -7.28
CA ILE A 56 3.57 -16.48 -7.44
C ILE A 56 4.73 -16.37 -8.45
N GLY A 57 4.48 -15.75 -9.61
CA GLY A 57 5.50 -15.52 -10.63
C GLY A 57 6.67 -14.69 -10.11
N TYR A 58 6.38 -13.65 -9.33
CA TYR A 58 7.37 -12.84 -8.63
C TYR A 58 8.25 -13.65 -7.69
N VAL A 59 7.65 -14.47 -6.82
CA VAL A 59 8.41 -15.32 -5.88
C VAL A 59 9.32 -16.27 -6.66
N VAL A 60 8.79 -16.97 -7.67
CA VAL A 60 9.59 -17.88 -8.52
C VAL A 60 10.73 -17.12 -9.21
N ALA A 61 10.46 -15.95 -9.78
CA ALA A 61 11.45 -15.13 -10.47
C ALA A 61 12.57 -14.66 -9.53
N VAL A 62 12.24 -14.14 -8.35
CA VAL A 62 13.21 -13.65 -7.37
C VAL A 62 14.13 -14.77 -6.87
N PHE A 63 13.58 -15.94 -6.54
CA PHE A 63 14.41 -17.07 -6.07
C PHE A 63 15.21 -17.73 -7.19
N THR A 64 14.73 -17.67 -8.43
CA THR A 64 15.51 -18.11 -9.60
C THR A 64 16.66 -17.14 -9.87
N LEU A 65 16.39 -15.84 -9.82
CA LEU A 65 17.39 -14.78 -9.97
C LEU A 65 18.45 -14.85 -8.87
N ASP A 66 18.06 -15.11 -7.62
CA ASP A 66 19.00 -15.25 -6.50
C ASP A 66 19.97 -16.41 -6.73
N ARG A 67 19.45 -17.59 -7.11
CA ARG A 67 20.29 -18.74 -7.48
C ARG A 67 21.22 -18.43 -8.66
N TRP A 68 20.70 -17.78 -9.69
CA TRP A 68 21.50 -17.37 -10.86
C TRP A 68 22.62 -16.37 -10.49
N MET A 69 22.37 -15.49 -9.53
CA MET A 69 23.34 -14.52 -9.04
C MET A 69 24.44 -15.16 -8.18
N GLN A 70 24.26 -16.36 -7.62
CA GLN A 70 25.26 -17.00 -6.74
C GLN A 70 26.62 -17.11 -7.44
N SER A 71 26.65 -17.48 -8.72
CA SER A 71 27.87 -17.62 -9.53
C SER A 71 28.39 -16.32 -10.16
N ARG A 72 27.77 -15.16 -9.89
CA ARG A 72 28.11 -13.87 -10.52
C ARG A 72 28.63 -12.82 -9.53
N LYS A 73 29.24 -11.75 -10.03
CA LYS A 73 29.59 -10.59 -9.19
C LYS A 73 28.36 -9.69 -9.00
N PRO A 74 28.22 -8.97 -7.87
CA PRO A 74 27.12 -8.01 -7.69
C PRO A 74 27.20 -6.88 -8.71
N TYR A 75 26.06 -6.46 -9.25
CA TYR A 75 26.00 -5.34 -10.20
C TYR A 75 26.12 -3.98 -9.48
N ASP A 76 26.86 -3.03 -10.06
CA ASP A 76 26.85 -1.63 -9.62
C ASP A 76 25.70 -0.88 -10.29
N LEU A 77 24.55 -0.83 -9.61
CA LEU A 77 23.31 -0.23 -10.11
C LEU A 77 22.98 1.09 -9.41
N LYS A 78 23.96 1.84 -8.88
CA LYS A 78 23.70 3.07 -8.10
C LYS A 78 22.83 4.08 -8.85
N GLY A 79 23.20 4.41 -10.10
CA GLY A 79 22.47 5.38 -10.91
C GLY A 79 21.05 4.90 -11.24
N THR A 80 20.91 3.65 -11.69
CA THR A 80 19.61 3.05 -12.00
C THR A 80 18.71 2.97 -10.76
N LEU A 81 19.27 2.60 -9.61
CA LEU A 81 18.54 2.53 -8.34
C LEU A 81 18.15 3.92 -7.82
N ALA A 82 19.02 4.92 -7.98
CA ALA A 82 18.69 6.30 -7.64
C ALA A 82 17.56 6.84 -8.53
N LEU A 83 17.59 6.56 -9.83
CA LEU A 83 16.50 6.91 -10.76
C LEU A 83 15.21 6.20 -10.39
N TRP A 84 15.26 4.88 -10.17
CA TRP A 84 14.11 4.08 -9.76
C TRP A 84 13.43 4.61 -8.49
N ASN A 85 14.22 4.79 -7.42
CA ASN A 85 13.73 5.36 -6.17
C ASN A 85 13.24 6.81 -6.37
N GLY A 86 13.91 7.60 -7.20
CA GLY A 86 13.50 8.96 -7.53
C GLY A 86 12.14 9.02 -8.24
N CYS A 87 11.89 8.10 -9.17
CA CYS A 87 10.59 7.97 -9.84
C CYS A 87 9.48 7.56 -8.87
N LEU A 88 9.73 6.57 -8.00
CA LEU A 88 8.77 6.14 -6.98
C LEU A 88 8.52 7.23 -5.93
N ALA A 89 9.54 7.99 -5.57
CA ALA A 89 9.41 9.14 -4.68
C ALA A 89 8.54 10.23 -5.33
N PHE A 90 8.84 10.62 -6.56
CA PHE A 90 8.05 11.62 -7.29
C PHE A 90 6.59 11.20 -7.43
N PHE A 91 6.34 9.97 -7.87
CA PHE A 91 5.01 9.38 -7.94
C PHE A 91 4.29 9.46 -6.58
N SER A 92 4.95 9.05 -5.51
CA SER A 92 4.37 9.04 -4.16
C SER A 92 4.10 10.45 -3.62
N ILE A 93 4.93 11.44 -3.95
CA ILE A 93 4.73 12.86 -3.58
C ILE A 93 3.49 13.41 -4.26
N VAL A 94 3.38 13.24 -5.59
CA VAL A 94 2.22 13.71 -6.36
C VAL A 94 0.95 13.01 -5.88
N ALA A 95 1.01 11.69 -5.68
CA ALA A 95 -0.12 10.92 -5.18
C ALA A 95 -0.55 11.34 -3.77
N THR A 96 0.41 11.61 -2.86
CA THR A 96 0.11 12.13 -1.51
C THR A 96 -0.62 13.46 -1.60
N TRP A 97 -0.18 14.37 -2.46
CA TRP A 97 -0.82 15.68 -2.62
C TRP A 97 -2.24 15.56 -3.20
N ARG A 98 -2.40 14.82 -4.30
CA ARG A 98 -3.68 14.69 -5.01
C ARG A 98 -4.73 13.87 -4.26
N PHE A 99 -4.32 12.73 -3.70
CA PHE A 99 -5.19 11.92 -2.84
C PHE A 99 -5.45 12.62 -1.50
N GLY A 100 -4.47 13.39 -1.01
CA GLY A 100 -4.54 14.12 0.24
C GLY A 100 -5.59 15.23 0.29
N GLU A 101 -5.96 15.82 -0.85
CA GLU A 101 -6.96 16.90 -0.91
C GLU A 101 -8.31 16.44 -0.34
N GLU A 102 -8.81 15.29 -0.81
CA GLU A 102 -10.03 14.67 -0.30
C GLU A 102 -9.82 14.13 1.12
N PHE A 103 -8.72 13.41 1.35
CA PHE A 103 -8.46 12.78 2.65
C PHE A 103 -8.46 13.81 3.79
N ILE A 104 -7.70 14.90 3.63
CA ILE A 104 -7.60 15.97 4.64
C ILE A 104 -8.96 16.65 4.82
N HIS A 105 -9.68 16.90 3.73
CA HIS A 105 -11.01 17.49 3.83
C HIS A 105 -11.98 16.63 4.64
N VAL A 106 -12.05 15.33 4.34
CA VAL A 106 -12.95 14.41 5.04
C VAL A 106 -12.55 14.23 6.51
N VAL A 107 -11.26 14.05 6.79
CA VAL A 107 -10.79 13.86 8.18
C VAL A 107 -11.01 15.10 9.05
N LEU A 108 -10.87 16.30 8.49
CA LEU A 108 -11.02 17.55 9.26
C LEU A 108 -12.46 18.05 9.36
N ASN A 109 -13.32 17.76 8.38
CA ASN A 109 -14.65 18.38 8.27
C ASN A 109 -15.82 17.40 8.39
N ARG A 110 -15.57 16.09 8.47
CA ARG A 110 -16.61 15.06 8.61
C ARG A 110 -16.36 14.20 9.85
N PRO A 111 -17.40 13.51 10.37
CA PRO A 111 -17.21 12.53 11.44
C PRO A 111 -16.19 11.46 11.05
N PHE A 112 -15.40 10.99 12.02
CA PHE A 112 -14.37 9.97 11.80
C PHE A 112 -14.91 8.73 11.08
N ARG A 113 -16.12 8.28 11.42
CA ARG A 113 -16.81 7.17 10.74
C ARG A 113 -16.90 7.36 9.22
N HIS A 114 -17.13 8.58 8.73
CA HIS A 114 -17.24 8.84 7.28
C HIS A 114 -15.87 8.66 6.61
N SER A 115 -14.78 9.03 7.30
CA SER A 115 -13.41 8.84 6.80
C SER A 115 -13.00 7.36 6.69
N VAL A 116 -13.65 6.47 7.45
CA VAL A 116 -13.30 5.04 7.56
C VAL A 116 -14.29 4.12 6.83
N CYS A 117 -15.58 4.47 6.82
CA CYS A 117 -16.64 3.59 6.34
C CYS A 117 -17.28 4.00 5.02
N TYR A 118 -17.09 5.24 4.55
CA TYR A 118 -17.55 5.64 3.22
C TYR A 118 -16.35 5.84 2.32
N SER A 119 -16.40 5.28 1.11
CA SER A 119 -15.28 5.30 0.18
C SER A 119 -15.01 6.69 -0.40
N VAL A 120 -13.96 6.78 -1.21
CA VAL A 120 -13.72 7.92 -2.08
C VAL A 120 -14.70 7.89 -3.24
N ASP A 121 -15.02 9.04 -3.82
CA ASP A 121 -15.89 9.12 -4.98
C ASP A 121 -15.27 8.35 -6.16
N PRO A 122 -15.93 7.29 -6.70
CA PRO A 122 -15.42 6.52 -7.84
C PRO A 122 -15.14 7.38 -9.07
N THR A 123 -15.84 8.49 -9.26
CA THR A 123 -15.65 9.41 -10.40
C THR A 123 -14.57 10.45 -10.14
N GLY A 124 -14.12 10.58 -8.89
CA GLY A 124 -13.17 11.61 -8.47
C GLY A 124 -11.70 11.22 -8.66
N PRO A 125 -10.80 12.23 -8.68
CA PRO A 125 -9.34 12.02 -8.69
C PRO A 125 -8.82 11.03 -7.63
N ALA A 126 -9.41 11.01 -6.43
CA ALA A 126 -9.01 10.06 -5.39
C ALA A 126 -9.10 8.60 -5.86
N ALA A 127 -10.16 8.23 -6.60
CA ALA A 127 -10.32 6.87 -7.11
C ALA A 127 -9.29 6.53 -8.21
N PHE A 128 -8.95 7.49 -9.08
CA PHE A 128 -7.85 7.36 -10.02
C PHE A 128 -6.53 7.06 -9.29
N TRP A 129 -6.20 7.84 -8.25
CA TRP A 129 -4.99 7.63 -7.47
C TRP A 129 -5.03 6.35 -6.61
N ALA A 130 -6.21 5.84 -6.24
CA ALA A 130 -6.38 4.52 -5.63
C ALA A 130 -6.10 3.38 -6.63
N CYS A 131 -6.50 3.53 -7.90
CA CYS A 131 -6.12 2.59 -8.95
C CYS A 131 -4.61 2.61 -9.19
N CYS A 132 -4.00 3.81 -9.32
CA CYS A 132 -2.55 3.94 -9.42
C CYS A 132 -1.81 3.30 -8.24
N PHE A 133 -2.39 3.33 -7.04
CA PHE A 133 -1.84 2.67 -5.86
C PHE A 133 -1.78 1.15 -6.03
N ALA A 134 -2.88 0.53 -6.47
CA ALA A 134 -2.92 -0.90 -6.71
C ALA A 134 -1.92 -1.31 -7.79
N LEU A 135 -1.79 -0.52 -8.87
CA LEU A 135 -0.83 -0.75 -9.93
C LEU A 135 0.63 -0.55 -9.46
N SER A 136 0.88 0.41 -8.56
CA SER A 136 2.24 0.66 -8.04
C SER A 136 2.81 -0.55 -7.32
N LYS A 137 1.97 -1.41 -6.72
CA LYS A 137 2.44 -2.64 -6.03
C LYS A 137 3.10 -3.63 -6.98
N VAL A 138 2.73 -3.64 -8.25
CA VAL A 138 3.45 -4.41 -9.28
C VAL A 138 4.82 -3.79 -9.56
N ALA A 139 4.88 -2.46 -9.66
CA ALA A 139 6.15 -1.76 -9.88
C ALA A 139 7.11 -2.01 -8.69
N GLU A 140 6.63 -1.89 -7.46
CA GLU A 140 7.40 -2.08 -6.21
C GLU A 140 8.04 -3.48 -6.09
N LEU A 141 7.57 -4.49 -6.83
CA LEU A 141 8.25 -5.80 -6.93
C LEU A 141 9.70 -5.66 -7.46
N GLY A 142 9.95 -4.61 -8.25
CA GLY A 142 11.28 -4.26 -8.75
C GLY A 142 12.31 -4.01 -7.65
N ASP A 143 11.90 -3.55 -6.46
CA ASP A 143 12.81 -3.32 -5.34
C ASP A 143 13.56 -4.59 -4.95
N THR A 144 12.85 -5.70 -4.93
CA THR A 144 13.42 -7.01 -4.60
C THR A 144 14.36 -7.49 -5.71
N VAL A 145 14.06 -7.19 -6.97
CA VAL A 145 14.95 -7.48 -8.10
C VAL A 145 16.28 -6.73 -7.94
N PHE A 146 16.24 -5.43 -7.63
CA PHE A 146 17.46 -4.65 -7.36
C PHE A 146 18.25 -5.18 -6.16
N LEU A 147 17.55 -5.61 -5.12
CA LEU A 147 18.15 -6.21 -3.92
C LEU A 147 18.96 -7.47 -4.29
N VAL A 148 18.37 -8.38 -5.07
CA VAL A 148 19.01 -9.62 -5.52
C VAL A 148 20.19 -9.35 -6.47
N LEU A 149 20.01 -8.48 -7.47
CA LEU A 149 21.08 -8.12 -8.43
C LEU A 149 22.31 -7.51 -7.74
N ARG A 150 22.12 -6.87 -6.58
CA ARG A 150 23.20 -6.29 -5.77
C ARG A 150 23.72 -7.24 -4.69
N LYS A 151 23.28 -8.50 -4.67
CA LYS A 151 23.61 -9.51 -3.64
C LYS A 151 23.35 -9.03 -2.21
N ARG A 152 22.26 -8.29 -2.01
CA ARG A 152 21.80 -7.94 -0.67
C ARG A 152 20.94 -9.09 -0.10
N PRO A 153 20.87 -9.24 1.22
CA PRO A 153 20.17 -10.37 1.83
C PRO A 153 18.65 -10.29 1.56
N LEU A 154 18.11 -11.30 0.90
CA LEU A 154 16.67 -11.44 0.65
C LEU A 154 15.96 -11.89 1.92
N ILE A 155 15.55 -10.94 2.75
CA ILE A 155 14.84 -11.23 4.01
C ILE A 155 13.40 -11.68 3.73
N PHE A 156 12.93 -12.69 4.47
CA PHE A 156 11.58 -13.24 4.33
C PHE A 156 10.50 -12.18 4.39
N LEU A 157 10.58 -11.30 5.40
CA LEU A 157 9.61 -10.24 5.63
C LEU A 157 9.42 -9.32 4.40
N HIS A 158 10.50 -9.01 3.67
CA HIS A 158 10.45 -8.09 2.53
C HIS A 158 9.68 -8.69 1.35
N TRP A 159 10.12 -9.84 0.83
CA TRP A 159 9.46 -10.43 -0.34
C TRP A 159 8.06 -10.96 -0.01
N TYR A 160 7.85 -11.48 1.20
CA TYR A 160 6.53 -11.89 1.67
C TYR A 160 5.58 -10.69 1.71
N HIS A 161 6.03 -9.56 2.28
CA HIS A 161 5.26 -8.32 2.31
C HIS A 161 4.85 -7.89 0.90
N HIS A 162 5.81 -7.76 -0.04
CA HIS A 162 5.52 -7.34 -1.42
C HIS A 162 4.50 -8.26 -2.12
N ALA A 163 4.58 -9.58 -1.91
CA ALA A 163 3.63 -10.52 -2.47
C ALA A 163 2.21 -10.35 -1.89
N VAL A 164 2.07 -10.27 -0.56
CA VAL A 164 0.73 -10.20 0.06
C VAL A 164 0.06 -8.85 -0.11
N VAL A 165 0.80 -7.74 -0.07
CA VAL A 165 0.22 -6.40 -0.27
C VAL A 165 -0.23 -6.18 -1.72
N LEU A 166 0.42 -6.83 -2.70
CA LEU A 166 -0.05 -6.86 -4.08
C LEU A 166 -1.43 -7.51 -4.18
N VAL A 167 -1.57 -8.72 -3.64
CA VAL A 167 -2.86 -9.46 -3.68
C VAL A 167 -3.95 -8.69 -2.94
N TYR A 168 -3.64 -8.18 -1.74
CA TYR A 168 -4.61 -7.46 -0.93
C TYR A 168 -5.06 -6.14 -1.55
N SER A 169 -4.14 -5.37 -2.15
CA SER A 169 -4.49 -4.10 -2.79
C SER A 169 -5.39 -4.29 -3.99
N TRP A 170 -5.16 -5.32 -4.80
CA TRP A 170 -6.00 -5.64 -5.96
C TRP A 170 -7.36 -6.20 -5.56
N ASN A 171 -7.42 -7.05 -4.53
CA ASN A 171 -8.69 -7.52 -3.98
C ASN A 171 -9.50 -6.35 -3.39
N SER A 172 -8.87 -5.45 -2.64
CA SER A 172 -9.52 -4.28 -2.04
C SER A 172 -9.97 -3.24 -3.08
N ALA A 173 -9.30 -3.17 -4.23
CA ALA A 173 -9.68 -2.28 -5.33
C ALA A 173 -11.01 -2.69 -6.00
N CYS A 174 -11.43 -3.96 -5.88
CA CYS A 174 -12.69 -4.46 -6.43
C CYS A 174 -13.91 -3.71 -5.88
N GLU A 175 -13.91 -3.50 -4.56
CA GLU A 175 -15.02 -2.83 -3.85
C GLU A 175 -14.71 -1.38 -3.48
N LEU A 176 -13.53 -0.88 -3.89
CA LEU A 176 -12.97 0.42 -3.50
C LEU A 176 -13.13 0.62 -1.99
N THR A 177 -12.46 -0.22 -1.19
CA THR A 177 -12.66 -0.25 0.27
C THR A 177 -12.56 1.14 0.92
N ALA A 178 -13.50 1.48 1.79
CA ALA A 178 -13.49 2.77 2.48
C ALA A 178 -12.27 2.94 3.39
N ALA A 179 -11.89 1.86 4.10
CA ALA A 179 -10.67 1.85 4.89
C ALA A 179 -9.41 2.09 4.04
N GLY A 180 -9.48 1.74 2.75
CA GLY A 180 -8.47 2.04 1.74
C GLY A 180 -8.06 3.50 1.73
N ARG A 181 -8.97 4.44 2.03
CA ARG A 181 -8.65 5.88 2.13
C ARG A 181 -7.49 6.15 3.09
N TRP A 182 -7.54 5.55 4.28
CA TRP A 182 -6.49 5.69 5.29
C TRP A 182 -5.22 4.93 4.88
N PHE A 183 -5.34 3.68 4.42
CA PHE A 183 -4.19 2.86 4.04
C PHE A 183 -3.38 3.47 2.89
N ILE A 184 -4.07 3.93 1.85
CA ILE A 184 -3.48 4.51 0.65
C ILE A 184 -2.77 5.82 0.98
N PHE A 185 -3.45 6.73 1.69
CA PHE A 185 -2.85 8.02 2.06
C PHE A 185 -1.60 7.86 2.93
N MET A 186 -1.68 7.04 3.99
CA MET A 186 -0.54 6.79 4.87
C MET A 186 0.63 6.15 4.10
N ASN A 187 0.34 5.19 3.22
CA ASN A 187 1.39 4.54 2.44
C ASN A 187 2.05 5.52 1.46
N TYR A 188 1.28 6.32 0.72
CA TYR A 188 1.84 7.34 -0.16
C TYR A 188 2.71 8.34 0.59
N PHE A 189 2.23 8.83 1.74
CA PHE A 189 2.99 9.76 2.57
C PHE A 189 4.31 9.13 3.05
N VAL A 190 4.26 7.92 3.62
CA VAL A 190 5.47 7.24 4.10
C VAL A 190 6.41 6.87 2.95
N HIS A 191 5.88 6.42 1.81
CA HIS A 191 6.67 6.07 0.61
C HIS A 191 7.33 7.31 -0.02
N SER A 192 6.67 8.47 0.01
CA SER A 192 7.28 9.72 -0.45
C SER A 192 8.58 10.03 0.31
N ILE A 193 8.59 9.82 1.62
CA ILE A 193 9.75 10.04 2.50
C ILE A 193 10.78 8.92 2.31
N MET A 194 10.32 7.66 2.36
CA MET A 194 11.18 6.47 2.28
C MET A 194 11.96 6.43 0.95
N TYR A 195 11.28 6.58 -0.19
CA TYR A 195 11.94 6.53 -1.48
C TYR A 195 12.81 7.76 -1.74
N SER A 196 12.44 8.94 -1.23
CA SER A 196 13.34 10.11 -1.26
C SER A 196 14.65 9.83 -0.50
N TYR A 197 14.54 9.24 0.68
CA TYR A 197 15.69 8.79 1.47
C TYR A 197 16.53 7.75 0.71
N TYR A 198 15.90 6.76 0.06
CA TYR A 198 16.61 5.74 -0.72
C TYR A 198 17.23 6.26 -2.02
N ALA A 199 16.60 7.22 -2.70
CA ALA A 199 17.16 7.85 -3.89
C ALA A 199 18.48 8.57 -3.54
N ILE A 200 18.46 9.37 -2.48
CA ILE A 200 19.64 10.14 -2.04
C ILE A 200 20.74 9.21 -1.52
N THR A 201 20.39 8.21 -0.69
CA THR A 201 21.39 7.25 -0.17
C THR A 201 21.98 6.34 -1.26
N SER A 202 21.24 6.08 -2.34
CA SER A 202 21.74 5.32 -3.51
C SER A 202 22.86 6.06 -4.25
N LEU A 203 22.89 7.40 -4.18
CA LEU A 203 23.96 8.24 -4.73
C LEU A 203 25.20 8.30 -3.81
N GLY A 204 25.18 7.62 -2.66
CA GLY A 204 26.32 7.53 -1.74
C GLY A 204 26.29 8.53 -0.59
N TYR A 205 25.29 9.39 -0.52
CA TYR A 205 25.09 10.29 0.63
C TYR A 205 24.70 9.48 1.88
N ARG A 206 25.30 9.83 3.02
CA ARG A 206 25.02 9.18 4.30
C ARG A 206 24.29 10.16 5.22
N PHE A 207 23.07 9.80 5.59
CA PHE A 207 22.33 10.54 6.61
C PHE A 207 22.69 10.08 8.02
N PRO A 208 22.42 10.91 9.05
CA PRO A 208 22.50 10.49 10.43
C PRO A 208 21.59 9.27 10.71
N LYS A 209 21.98 8.43 11.66
CA LYS A 209 21.16 7.27 12.10
C LYS A 209 19.75 7.67 12.54
N ALA A 210 19.58 8.89 13.04
CA ALA A 210 18.27 9.45 13.38
C ALA A 210 17.33 9.49 12.18
N ALA A 211 17.80 9.84 10.98
CA ALA A 211 16.95 9.88 9.78
C ALA A 211 16.44 8.48 9.40
N SER A 212 17.32 7.47 9.39
CA SER A 212 16.88 6.09 9.16
C SER A 212 15.93 5.59 10.23
N ALA A 213 16.16 5.96 11.50
CA ALA A 213 15.27 5.60 12.59
C ALA A 213 13.89 6.24 12.42
N SER A 214 13.81 7.51 12.02
CA SER A 214 12.54 8.20 11.75
C SER A 214 11.73 7.54 10.65
N VAL A 215 12.37 7.10 9.56
CA VAL A 215 11.69 6.37 8.47
C VAL A 215 11.08 5.07 9.00
N THR A 216 11.85 4.28 9.76
CA THR A 216 11.34 3.05 10.37
C THR A 216 10.21 3.32 11.38
N THR A 217 10.32 4.38 12.18
CA THR A 217 9.26 4.78 13.12
C THR A 217 7.98 5.14 12.38
N LEU A 218 8.06 5.92 11.30
CA LEU A 218 6.90 6.24 10.47
C LEU A 218 6.26 4.97 9.91
N GLN A 219 7.06 4.02 9.43
CA GLN A 219 6.55 2.76 8.91
C GLN A 219 5.86 1.92 9.97
N LEU A 220 6.37 1.88 11.20
CA LEU A 220 5.74 1.16 12.30
C LEU A 220 4.43 1.83 12.74
N THR A 221 4.42 3.15 12.84
CA THR A 221 3.22 3.92 13.16
C THR A 221 2.12 3.67 12.13
N GLN A 222 2.45 3.59 10.83
CA GLN A 222 1.49 3.26 9.77
C GLN A 222 0.80 1.92 10.01
N MET A 223 1.54 0.92 10.50
CA MET A 223 1.03 -0.42 10.75
C MET A 223 0.06 -0.42 11.95
N ILE A 224 0.42 0.29 13.02
CA ILE A 224 -0.40 0.42 14.23
C ILE A 224 -1.72 1.14 13.91
N VAL A 225 -1.65 2.26 13.20
CA VAL A 225 -2.85 3.00 12.77
C VAL A 225 -3.72 2.12 11.87
N GLY A 226 -3.11 1.37 10.94
CA GLY A 226 -3.81 0.44 10.06
C GLY A 226 -4.60 -0.66 10.80
N VAL A 227 -4.03 -1.22 11.87
CA VAL A 227 -4.76 -2.14 12.76
C VAL A 227 -5.94 -1.44 13.42
N GLY A 228 -5.74 -0.23 13.94
CA GLY A 228 -6.81 0.56 14.56
C GLY A 228 -7.98 0.85 13.62
N ILE A 229 -7.70 1.24 12.37
CA ILE A 229 -8.71 1.42 11.32
C ILE A 229 -9.46 0.11 11.04
N SER A 230 -8.75 -1.01 10.91
CA SER A 230 -9.38 -2.32 10.64
C SER A 230 -10.30 -2.77 11.78
N VAL A 231 -9.88 -2.57 13.03
CA VAL A 231 -10.71 -2.85 14.21
C VAL A 231 -11.95 -1.96 14.27
N PHE A 232 -11.82 -0.68 13.88
CA PHE A 232 -12.97 0.22 13.79
C PHE A 232 -13.98 -0.25 12.74
N VAL A 233 -13.52 -0.62 11.53
CA VAL A 233 -14.38 -1.18 10.48
C VAL A 233 -15.10 -2.44 10.98
N LEU A 234 -14.38 -3.35 11.64
CA LEU A 234 -14.97 -4.56 12.20
C LEU A 234 -16.09 -4.22 13.19
N ARG A 235 -15.85 -3.28 14.10
CA ARG A 235 -16.87 -2.83 15.06
C ARG A 235 -18.11 -2.31 14.35
N GLU A 236 -17.95 -1.45 13.34
CA GLU A 236 -19.07 -0.89 12.57
C GLU A 236 -19.85 -1.98 11.82
N LYS A 237 -19.15 -2.96 11.25
CA LYS A 237 -19.77 -4.11 10.58
C LYS A 237 -20.55 -5.00 11.53
N LEU A 238 -20.03 -5.25 12.74
CA LEU A 238 -20.70 -6.07 13.75
C LEU A 238 -22.01 -5.45 14.26
N VAL A 239 -22.16 -4.12 14.20
CA VAL A 239 -23.41 -3.42 14.53
C VAL A 239 -24.29 -3.17 13.30
N ASN A 240 -24.00 -3.81 12.16
CA ASN A 240 -24.69 -3.66 10.88
C ASN A 240 -24.74 -2.21 10.35
N ALA A 241 -23.73 -1.40 10.70
CA ALA A 241 -23.62 -0.05 10.16
C ALA A 241 -23.17 -0.09 8.69
N ALA A 242 -23.68 0.85 7.89
CA ALA A 242 -23.23 1.04 6.51
C ALA A 242 -21.72 1.35 6.49
N CYS A 243 -20.95 0.51 5.79
CA CYS A 243 -19.50 0.61 5.68
C CYS A 243 -19.04 -0.12 4.40
N GLN A 244 -18.36 0.57 3.48
CA GLN A 244 -17.92 0.05 2.17
C GLN A 244 -16.69 -0.85 2.32
N GLN A 245 -16.91 -2.07 2.78
CA GLN A 245 -15.91 -3.13 2.84
C GLN A 245 -16.63 -4.47 3.03
N SER A 246 -16.33 -5.53 2.31
CA SER A 246 -16.93 -6.85 2.56
C SER A 246 -16.34 -7.51 3.80
N MET A 247 -17.08 -8.44 4.41
CA MET A 247 -16.51 -9.25 5.51
C MET A 247 -15.36 -10.11 5.00
N ASP A 248 -15.44 -10.62 3.77
CA ASP A 248 -14.38 -11.42 3.14
C ASP A 248 -13.08 -10.61 2.97
N ASN A 249 -13.17 -9.38 2.46
CA ASN A 249 -12.01 -8.50 2.38
C ASN A 249 -11.44 -8.17 3.77
N LEU A 250 -12.31 -7.93 4.76
CA LEU A 250 -11.90 -7.66 6.13
C LEU A 250 -11.21 -8.88 6.78
N PHE A 251 -11.69 -10.10 6.53
CA PHE A 251 -11.03 -11.33 6.96
C PHE A 251 -9.65 -11.48 6.33
N LEU A 252 -9.53 -11.20 5.03
CA LEU A 252 -8.23 -11.20 4.33
C LEU A 252 -7.27 -10.17 4.96
N CYS A 253 -7.76 -8.97 5.26
CA CYS A 253 -7.01 -7.93 5.96
C CYS A 253 -6.46 -8.43 7.31
N PHE A 254 -7.34 -8.92 8.20
CA PHE A 254 -6.92 -9.43 9.50
C PHE A 254 -5.98 -10.65 9.39
N GLY A 255 -6.19 -11.52 8.41
CA GLY A 255 -5.29 -12.64 8.12
C GLY A 255 -3.87 -12.17 7.80
N ILE A 256 -3.73 -11.13 6.98
CA ILE A 256 -2.44 -10.52 6.65
C ILE A 256 -1.80 -9.87 7.88
N TYR A 257 -2.56 -9.05 8.62
CA TYR A 257 -2.06 -8.41 9.84
C TYR A 257 -1.62 -9.42 10.90
N ALA A 258 -2.40 -10.48 11.11
CA ALA A 258 -2.04 -11.57 12.02
C ALA A 258 -0.75 -12.27 11.55
N SER A 259 -0.59 -12.51 10.24
CA SER A 259 0.64 -13.09 9.70
C SER A 259 1.86 -12.21 10.01
N PHE A 260 1.77 -10.89 9.82
CA PHE A 260 2.87 -9.97 10.15
C PHE A 260 3.15 -9.96 11.66
N ALA A 261 2.12 -9.90 12.51
CA ALA A 261 2.29 -9.95 13.96
C ALA A 261 3.04 -11.21 14.41
N LEU A 262 2.71 -12.38 13.85
CA LEU A 262 3.40 -13.64 14.14
C LEU A 262 4.87 -13.62 13.67
N LEU A 263 5.15 -13.07 12.48
CA LEU A 263 6.52 -12.91 11.98
C LEU A 263 7.36 -12.00 12.88
N PHE A 264 6.82 -10.85 13.28
CA PHE A 264 7.50 -9.90 14.16
C PHE A 264 7.70 -10.47 15.56
N LEU A 265 6.70 -11.18 16.09
CA LEU A 265 6.82 -11.88 17.37
C LEU A 265 7.92 -12.94 17.30
N LYS A 266 7.94 -13.77 16.26
CA LYS A 266 9.00 -14.76 16.05
C LYS A 266 10.38 -14.10 15.98
N PHE A 267 10.53 -13.03 15.21
CA PHE A 267 11.78 -12.28 15.12
C PHE A 267 12.22 -11.75 16.50
N PHE A 268 11.30 -11.18 17.27
CA PHE A 268 11.59 -10.69 18.61
C PHE A 268 12.03 -11.82 19.56
N LEU A 269 11.30 -12.95 19.54
CA LEU A 269 11.65 -14.12 20.34
C LEU A 269 13.04 -14.66 19.95
N ASP A 270 13.33 -14.81 18.66
CA ASP A 270 14.63 -15.30 18.16
C ASP A 270 15.79 -14.33 18.45
N ALA A 271 15.54 -13.02 18.47
CA ALA A 271 16.56 -12.01 18.69
C ALA A 271 16.86 -11.75 20.18
N TYR A 272 15.83 -11.79 21.03
CA TYR A 272 15.93 -11.29 22.42
C TYR A 272 15.65 -12.34 23.50
N VAL A 273 14.81 -13.35 23.22
CA VAL A 273 14.39 -14.33 24.24
C VAL A 273 15.17 -15.63 24.09
N PHE A 274 15.17 -16.20 22.90
CA PHE A 274 15.93 -17.38 22.58
C PHE A 274 17.37 -16.98 22.23
N LYS A 275 18.24 -16.90 23.26
CA LYS A 275 19.69 -16.78 23.03
C LYS A 275 20.12 -17.89 22.07
N LYS A 276 20.62 -17.52 20.88
CA LYS A 276 21.42 -18.46 20.07
C LYS A 276 22.57 -18.95 20.95
N LYS A 277 22.52 -20.23 21.37
CA LYS A 277 23.70 -20.89 21.91
C LYS A 277 24.80 -20.72 20.85
N LYS A 278 25.89 -20.02 21.20
CA LYS A 278 27.11 -20.06 20.39
C LYS A 278 27.43 -21.55 20.20
N LYS A 279 27.47 -22.03 18.96
CA LYS A 279 28.16 -23.29 18.67
C LYS A 279 29.61 -23.08 19.10
N VAL A 280 30.02 -23.82 20.12
CA VAL A 280 31.42 -24.05 20.43
C VAL A 280 31.77 -25.25 19.56
N ASP A 281 32.37 -24.99 18.41
CA ASP A 281 33.17 -25.94 17.64
C ASP A 281 34.39 -25.17 17.14
#